data_AF-A0A1G3TPX0-F1
#
_entry.id   AF-A0A1G3TPX0-F1
#
_cell.length_a   1.000
_cell.length_b   1.000
_cell.length_c   1.000
_cell.angle_alpha   90.00
_cell.angle_beta   90.00
_cell.angle_gamma   90.00
#
_symmetry.space_group_name_H-M   'P 1'
#
loop_
_entity.id
_entity.type
_entity.pdbx_description
1 polymer ?
#
loop_
_entity_poly.entity_id
_entity_poly.type
_entity_poly.pdbx_seq_one_letter_code
_entity_poly.pdbx_strand_id
1 'polypeptide(L)'
;MVAPIDFIKEKYIEPNSITQDTLCKSLNIGKKTISELYQHKRGFTLHTAKKFAKFFGLKSEFILMKQVEYDLSLDKEEYAFIKPYAEVSMEDKKANSAKWILSSINNSISDKTLHYSVDDLFNIFSLASTEPKYHYAITTLFKEVNYEDVIKYCELHRIKKSNIKKLYEFYLTTFNAKAIAEYEWLFEEL
;
A
#
# COMPACT_ATOMS: atom_id res chain seq x y z
N MET A 1 -6.27 2.37 -27.27
CA MET A 1 -7.13 1.19 -27.49
C MET A 1 -8.24 1.57 -28.48
N VAL A 2 -8.87 0.60 -29.15
CA VAL A 2 -9.98 0.87 -30.09
C VAL A 2 -11.31 0.81 -29.36
N ALA A 3 -12.19 1.80 -29.59
CA ALA A 3 -13.53 1.81 -28.99
C ALA A 3 -14.35 0.60 -29.45
N PRO A 4 -15.21 0.01 -28.60
CA PRO A 4 -15.99 -1.18 -28.98
C PRO A 4 -16.87 -0.95 -30.21
N ILE A 5 -17.42 0.26 -30.37
CA ILE A 5 -18.27 0.60 -31.52
C ILE A 5 -17.49 0.56 -32.82
N ASP A 6 -16.23 1.01 -32.84
CA ASP A 6 -15.41 1.02 -34.06
C ASP A 6 -14.97 -0.39 -34.42
N PHE A 7 -14.62 -1.21 -33.43
CA PHE A 7 -14.39 -2.63 -33.65
C PHE A 7 -15.62 -3.32 -34.27
N ILE A 8 -16.82 -3.10 -33.71
CA ILE A 8 -18.05 -3.70 -34.23
C ILE A 8 -18.36 -3.16 -35.63
N LYS A 9 -18.08 -1.88 -35.88
CA LYS A 9 -18.28 -1.27 -37.19
C LYS A 9 -17.43 -1.94 -38.26
N GLU A 10 -16.12 -1.99 -38.03
CA GLU A 10 -15.15 -2.55 -38.96
C GLU A 10 -15.40 -4.05 -39.20
N LYS A 11 -15.72 -4.82 -38.16
CA LYS A 11 -15.83 -6.27 -38.26
C LYS A 11 -17.20 -6.79 -38.69
N TYR A 12 -18.28 -6.04 -38.43
CA TYR A 12 -19.64 -6.55 -38.62
C TYR A 12 -20.55 -5.59 -39.38
N ILE A 13 -20.55 -4.29 -39.08
CA ILE A 13 -21.53 -3.36 -39.66
C ILE A 13 -21.15 -2.99 -41.09
N GLU A 14 -19.91 -2.55 -41.31
CA GLU A 14 -19.43 -2.09 -42.62
C GLU A 14 -19.37 -3.23 -43.65
N PRO A 15 -18.82 -4.43 -43.33
CA PRO A 15 -18.80 -5.55 -44.27
C PRO A 15 -20.20 -6.02 -44.71
N ASN A 16 -21.21 -5.83 -43.86
CA ASN A 16 -22.59 -6.23 -44.13
C ASN A 16 -23.49 -5.06 -44.55
N SER A 17 -22.94 -3.86 -44.79
CA SER A 17 -23.69 -2.65 -45.17
C SER A 17 -24.87 -2.31 -44.24
N ILE A 18 -24.73 -2.57 -42.94
CA ILE A 18 -25.80 -2.36 -41.96
C ILE A 18 -25.90 -0.86 -41.62
N THR A 19 -27.08 -0.27 -41.77
CA THR A 19 -27.32 1.15 -41.45
C THR A 19 -27.64 1.36 -39.96
N GLN A 20 -27.43 2.58 -39.45
CA GLN A 20 -27.82 2.91 -38.06
C GLN A 20 -29.33 2.73 -37.82
N ASP A 21 -30.18 3.04 -38.80
CA ASP A 21 -31.63 2.83 -38.68
C ASP A 21 -31.97 1.32 -38.59
N THR A 22 -31.21 0.47 -39.29
CA THR A 22 -31.32 -1.01 -39.16
C THR A 22 -30.91 -1.47 -37.77
N LEU A 23 -29.83 -0.92 -37.21
CA LEU A 23 -29.42 -1.21 -35.82
C LEU A 23 -30.49 -0.74 -34.82
N CYS A 24 -31.04 0.46 -34.99
CA CYS A 24 -32.09 0.97 -34.10
C CYS A 24 -33.28 0.02 -34.04
N LYS A 25 -33.77 -0.41 -35.21
CA LYS A 25 -34.90 -1.34 -35.32
C LYS A 25 -34.56 -2.72 -34.76
N SER A 26 -33.43 -3.29 -35.16
CA SER A 26 -33.06 -4.68 -34.81
C SER A 26 -32.70 -4.84 -33.34
N LEU A 27 -32.08 -3.82 -32.75
CA LEU A 27 -31.66 -3.83 -31.35
C LEU A 27 -32.73 -3.26 -30.40
N ASN A 28 -33.78 -2.66 -30.96
CA ASN A 28 -34.75 -1.85 -30.21
C ASN A 28 -34.01 -0.81 -29.33
N ILE A 29 -33.16 0.00 -29.97
CA ILE A 29 -32.36 1.06 -29.34
C ILE A 29 -32.68 2.37 -30.04
N GLY A 30 -32.85 3.46 -29.26
CA GLY A 30 -33.14 4.78 -29.82
C GLY A 30 -32.01 5.32 -30.69
N LYS A 31 -32.36 6.05 -31.75
CA LYS A 31 -31.42 6.66 -32.70
C LYS A 31 -30.35 7.52 -32.04
N LYS A 32 -30.74 8.29 -31.02
CA LYS A 32 -29.81 9.09 -30.21
C LYS A 32 -28.72 8.22 -29.57
N THR A 33 -29.09 7.09 -28.96
CA THR A 33 -28.12 6.19 -28.32
C THR A 33 -27.16 5.57 -29.33
N ILE A 34 -27.65 5.09 -30.48
CA ILE A 34 -26.78 4.57 -31.55
C ILE A 34 -25.83 5.66 -32.05
N SER A 35 -26.33 6.88 -32.28
CA SER A 35 -25.52 8.01 -32.71
C SER A 35 -24.46 8.41 -31.67
N GLU A 36 -24.80 8.42 -30.38
CA GLU A 36 -23.86 8.74 -29.30
C GLU A 36 -22.77 7.68 -29.16
N LEU A 37 -23.11 6.39 -29.35
CA LEU A 37 -22.10 5.32 -29.41
C LEU A 37 -21.12 5.59 -30.55
N TYR A 38 -21.62 5.87 -31.77
CA TYR A 38 -20.77 6.15 -32.95
C TYR A 38 -19.88 7.39 -32.78
N GLN A 39 -20.30 8.37 -31.99
CA GLN A 39 -19.57 9.61 -31.72
C GLN A 39 -18.68 9.53 -30.47
N HIS A 40 -18.59 8.35 -29.83
CA HIS A 40 -17.87 8.14 -28.57
C HIS A 40 -18.33 9.05 -27.42
N LYS A 41 -19.54 9.61 -27.51
CA LYS A 41 -20.17 10.42 -26.45
C LYS A 41 -20.80 9.56 -25.36
N ARG A 42 -20.88 8.25 -25.60
CA ARG A 42 -21.44 7.24 -24.71
C ARG A 42 -20.69 5.93 -24.91
N GLY A 43 -20.38 5.23 -23.82
CA GLY A 43 -19.89 3.86 -23.85
C GLY A 43 -21.00 2.80 -23.85
N PHE A 44 -20.64 1.56 -24.15
CA PHE A 44 -21.56 0.43 -24.02
C PHE A 44 -21.92 0.18 -22.55
N THR A 45 -23.23 0.19 -22.26
CA THR A 45 -23.76 -0.33 -21.00
C THR A 45 -24.02 -1.84 -21.11
N LEU A 46 -24.27 -2.51 -19.98
CA LEU A 46 -24.64 -3.93 -19.95
C LEU A 46 -25.81 -4.27 -20.91
N HIS A 47 -26.86 -3.44 -20.91
CA HIS A 47 -28.05 -3.67 -21.74
C HIS A 47 -27.76 -3.51 -23.24
N THR A 48 -27.01 -2.46 -23.61
CA THR A 48 -26.60 -2.21 -24.99
C THR A 48 -25.67 -3.32 -25.47
N ALA A 49 -24.68 -3.71 -24.66
CA ALA A 49 -23.76 -4.80 -24.97
C ALA A 49 -24.49 -6.13 -25.20
N LYS A 50 -25.45 -6.51 -24.35
CA LYS A 50 -26.27 -7.72 -24.53
C LYS A 50 -27.07 -7.70 -25.84
N LYS A 51 -27.63 -6.55 -26.22
CA LYS A 51 -28.38 -6.40 -27.48
C LYS A 51 -27.48 -6.58 -28.69
N PHE A 52 -26.35 -5.86 -28.72
CA PHE A 52 -25.36 -5.99 -29.79
C PHE A 52 -24.78 -7.41 -29.86
N ALA A 53 -24.46 -8.01 -28.71
CA ALA A 53 -23.96 -9.37 -28.62
C ALA A 53 -24.94 -10.38 -29.21
N LYS A 54 -26.22 -10.31 -28.83
CA LYS A 54 -27.26 -11.17 -29.38
C LYS A 54 -27.44 -10.99 -30.89
N PHE A 55 -27.36 -9.76 -31.38
CA PHE A 55 -27.54 -9.45 -32.80
C PHE A 55 -26.37 -9.92 -33.67
N PHE A 56 -25.13 -9.79 -33.20
CA PHE A 56 -23.93 -10.13 -33.96
C PHE A 56 -23.34 -11.52 -33.61
N GLY A 57 -23.98 -12.30 -32.73
CA GLY A 57 -23.46 -13.59 -32.30
C GLY A 57 -22.18 -13.49 -31.45
N LEU A 58 -22.01 -12.39 -30.71
CA LEU A 58 -20.88 -12.15 -29.82
C LEU A 58 -21.22 -12.48 -28.37
N LYS A 59 -20.18 -12.53 -27.52
CA LYS A 59 -20.34 -12.52 -26.06
C LYS A 59 -20.46 -11.08 -25.58
N SER A 60 -21.40 -10.78 -24.70
CA SER A 60 -21.56 -9.42 -24.15
C SER A 60 -20.36 -8.97 -23.32
N GLU A 61 -19.72 -9.93 -22.64
CA GLU A 61 -18.52 -9.75 -21.83
C GLU A 61 -17.36 -9.23 -22.69
N PHE A 62 -17.24 -9.71 -23.92
CA PHE A 62 -16.21 -9.27 -24.85
C PHE A 62 -16.39 -7.79 -25.22
N ILE A 63 -17.62 -7.34 -25.48
CA ILE A 63 -17.91 -5.94 -25.80
C ILE A 63 -17.64 -5.04 -24.59
N LEU A 64 -18.04 -5.49 -23.38
CA LEU A 64 -17.82 -4.73 -22.15
C LEU A 64 -16.34 -4.65 -21.76
N MET A 65 -15.58 -5.73 -21.95
CA MET A 65 -14.15 -5.72 -21.68
C MET A 65 -13.42 -4.74 -22.60
N LYS A 66 -13.79 -4.69 -23.89
CA LYS A 66 -13.29 -3.65 -24.81
C LYS A 66 -13.70 -2.24 -24.39
N GLN A 67 -14.88 -2.08 -23.79
CA GLN A 67 -15.34 -0.79 -23.29
C GLN A 67 -14.43 -0.33 -22.15
N VAL A 68 -14.17 -1.22 -21.17
CA VAL A 68 -13.26 -0.96 -20.06
C VAL A 68 -11.85 -0.65 -20.56
N GLU A 69 -11.32 -1.43 -21.50
CA GLU A 69 -10.01 -1.18 -22.12
C GLU A 69 -9.92 0.19 -22.79
N TYR A 70 -10.97 0.60 -23.50
CA TYR A 70 -11.04 1.90 -24.14
C TYR A 70 -11.10 3.03 -23.12
N ASP A 71 -11.97 2.91 -22.12
CA ASP A 71 -12.15 3.91 -21.07
C ASP A 71 -10.86 4.09 -20.24
N LEU A 72 -10.18 2.98 -19.88
CA LEU A 72 -8.86 3.03 -19.23
C LEU A 72 -7.80 3.72 -20.09
N SER A 73 -7.87 3.60 -21.42
CA SER A 73 -6.93 4.27 -22.32
C SER A 73 -7.21 5.76 -22.52
N LEU A 74 -8.42 6.21 -22.19
CA LEU A 74 -8.79 7.63 -22.22
C LEU A 74 -8.50 8.33 -20.90
N ASP A 75 -8.46 7.57 -19.80
CA ASP A 75 -8.13 8.09 -18.49
C ASP A 75 -6.70 8.64 -18.46
N LYS A 76 -6.58 9.91 -18.07
CA LYS A 76 -5.32 10.65 -17.95
C LYS A 76 -5.08 11.09 -16.51
N GLU A 77 -5.96 10.71 -15.59
CA GLU A 77 -5.83 11.05 -14.19
C GLU A 77 -4.61 10.32 -13.58
N GLU A 78 -3.90 11.02 -12.70
CA GLU A 78 -2.79 10.45 -11.95
C GLU A 78 -3.27 10.08 -10.55
N TYR A 79 -3.16 8.79 -10.21
CA TYR A 79 -3.58 8.26 -8.91
C TYR A 79 -2.41 8.11 -7.92
N ALA A 80 -1.29 8.81 -8.12
CA ALA A 80 -0.06 8.66 -7.34
C ALA A 80 -0.20 9.03 -5.85
N PHE A 81 -1.23 9.80 -5.48
CA PHE A 81 -1.52 10.13 -4.08
C PHE A 81 -2.08 8.94 -3.29
N ILE A 82 -2.51 7.86 -3.97
CA ILE A 82 -3.00 6.65 -3.34
C ILE A 82 -1.80 5.78 -2.94
N LYS A 83 -1.54 5.68 -1.63
CA LYS A 83 -0.52 4.78 -1.11
C LYS A 83 -0.95 3.31 -1.24
N PRO A 84 -0.07 2.40 -1.69
CA PRO A 84 -0.33 0.96 -1.66
C PRO A 84 -0.65 0.46 -0.24
N TYR A 85 -1.57 -0.49 -0.13
CA TYR A 85 -1.94 -1.10 1.16
C TYR A 85 -0.74 -1.64 1.93
N ALA A 86 0.24 -2.23 1.23
CA ALA A 86 1.45 -2.73 1.84
C ALA A 86 2.26 -1.63 2.56
N GLU A 87 2.32 -0.43 1.98
CA GLU A 87 3.01 0.71 2.59
C GLU A 87 2.26 1.21 3.82
N VAL A 88 0.94 1.40 3.71
CA VAL A 88 0.08 1.82 4.84
C VAL A 88 0.18 0.82 6.00
N SER A 89 0.08 -0.48 5.70
CA SER A 89 0.20 -1.53 6.72
C SER A 89 1.57 -1.55 7.39
N MET A 90 2.65 -1.28 6.64
CA MET A 90 3.99 -1.21 7.20
C MET A 90 4.19 0.03 8.09
N GLU A 91 3.65 1.19 7.69
CA GLU A 91 3.64 2.41 8.52
C GLU A 91 2.95 2.15 9.87
N ASP A 92 1.77 1.51 9.84
CA ASP A 92 1.03 1.15 11.06
C ASP A 92 1.79 0.18 11.96
N LYS A 93 2.41 -0.87 11.37
CA LYS A 93 3.23 -1.83 12.13
C LYS A 93 4.42 -1.14 12.79
N LYS A 94 5.13 -0.27 12.06
CA LYS A 94 6.25 0.52 12.58
C LYS A 94 5.79 1.43 13.72
N ALA A 95 4.70 2.17 13.52
CA ALA A 95 4.15 3.05 14.54
C ALA A 95 3.75 2.26 15.80
N ASN A 96 3.10 1.11 15.64
CA ASN A 96 2.69 0.27 16.77
C ASN A 96 3.90 -0.34 17.50
N SER A 97 4.93 -0.81 16.79
CA SER A 97 6.16 -1.28 17.44
C SER A 97 6.84 -0.19 18.27
N ALA A 98 6.89 1.05 17.76
CA ALA A 98 7.43 2.19 18.50
C ALA A 98 6.59 2.50 19.75
N LYS A 99 5.26 2.44 19.64
CA LYS A 99 4.34 2.66 20.77
C LYS A 99 4.57 1.67 21.92
N TRP A 100 4.82 0.40 21.64
CA TRP A 100 5.08 -0.61 22.68
C TRP A 100 6.36 -0.32 23.46
N ILE A 101 7.44 0.01 22.76
CA ILE A 101 8.71 0.41 23.39
C ILE A 101 8.53 1.71 24.19
N LEU A 102 7.94 2.74 23.58
CA LEU A 102 7.73 4.03 24.24
C LEU A 102 6.80 3.93 25.44
N SER A 103 5.75 3.09 25.39
CA SER A 103 4.91 2.87 26.56
C SER A 103 5.74 2.29 27.69
N SER A 104 6.52 1.24 27.44
CA SER A 104 7.37 0.63 28.46
C SER A 104 8.38 1.62 29.05
N ILE A 105 9.04 2.43 28.21
CA ILE A 105 10.04 3.41 28.68
C ILE A 105 9.38 4.58 29.42
N ASN A 106 8.31 5.17 28.87
CA ASN A 106 7.71 6.38 29.43
C ASN A 106 6.78 6.10 30.61
N ASN A 107 6.30 4.87 30.80
CA ASN A 107 5.40 4.51 31.91
C ASN A 107 6.01 4.83 33.29
N SER A 108 7.33 4.73 33.42
CA SER A 108 8.07 4.98 34.65
C SER A 108 8.55 6.45 34.77
N ILE A 109 8.15 7.34 33.85
CA ILE A 109 8.46 8.78 33.85
C ILE A 109 7.19 9.58 34.16
N SER A 110 7.09 10.09 35.39
CA SER A 110 5.95 10.88 35.84
C SER A 110 5.80 12.22 35.12
N ASP A 111 6.92 12.88 34.80
CA ASP A 111 6.93 14.15 34.08
C ASP A 111 6.81 13.91 32.57
N LYS A 112 5.65 14.28 32.01
CA LYS A 112 5.36 14.12 30.58
C LYS A 112 6.28 14.93 29.67
N THR A 113 6.90 16.00 30.17
CA THR A 113 7.85 16.80 29.38
C THR A 113 9.16 16.07 29.13
N LEU A 114 9.43 15.00 29.88
CA LEU A 114 10.61 14.14 29.75
C LEU A 114 10.31 12.85 28.97
N HIS A 115 9.11 12.71 28.39
CA HIS A 115 8.75 11.51 27.62
C HIS A 115 9.55 11.43 26.32
N TYR A 116 10.07 10.24 26.06
CA TYR A 116 10.74 9.93 24.81
C TYR A 116 9.73 9.86 23.66
N SER A 117 10.18 10.33 22.50
CA SER A 117 9.43 10.35 21.25
C SER A 117 9.87 9.24 20.28
N VAL A 118 9.16 9.11 19.16
CA VAL A 118 9.57 8.20 18.08
C VAL A 118 10.92 8.62 17.48
N ASP A 119 11.21 9.93 17.44
CA ASP A 119 12.50 10.47 16.98
C ASP A 119 13.62 10.11 17.94
N ASP A 120 13.35 10.07 19.25
CA ASP A 120 14.32 9.59 20.24
C ASP A 120 14.62 8.11 20.07
N LEU A 121 13.60 7.27 19.81
CA LEU A 121 13.83 5.86 19.46
C LEU A 121 14.66 5.73 18.19
N PHE A 122 14.41 6.56 17.17
CA PHE A 122 15.23 6.57 15.96
C PHE A 122 16.70 6.91 16.29
N ASN A 123 16.96 7.92 17.11
CA ASN A 123 18.33 8.28 17.52
C ASN A 123 19.00 7.17 18.34
N ILE A 124 18.26 6.54 19.24
CA ILE A 124 18.76 5.41 20.04
C ILE A 124 19.09 4.24 19.12
N PHE A 125 18.13 3.71 18.36
CA PHE A 125 18.30 2.47 17.60
C PHE A 125 19.06 2.66 16.27
N SER A 126 18.69 3.66 15.47
CA SER A 126 19.26 3.85 14.12
C SER A 126 20.63 4.52 14.14
N LEU A 127 20.88 5.42 15.10
CA LEU A 127 22.18 6.09 15.25
C LEU A 127 23.05 5.50 16.36
N ALA A 128 22.51 4.55 17.16
CA ALA A 128 23.19 4.01 18.34
C ALA A 128 23.71 5.14 19.25
N SER A 129 22.87 6.16 19.47
CA SER A 129 23.21 7.30 20.31
C SER A 129 23.25 6.88 21.78
N THR A 130 24.32 7.28 22.46
CA THR A 130 24.57 7.04 23.89
C THR A 130 24.66 8.35 24.67
N GLU A 131 24.01 9.40 24.14
CA GLU A 131 23.95 10.72 24.80
C GLU A 131 23.31 10.62 26.19
N PRO A 132 23.71 11.47 27.17
CA PRO A 132 23.17 11.43 28.53
C PRO A 132 21.65 11.43 28.63
N LYS A 133 20.97 12.18 27.74
CA LYS A 133 19.49 12.21 27.68
C LYS A 133 18.85 10.86 27.39
N TYR A 134 19.58 9.92 26.78
CA TYR A 134 19.08 8.57 26.42
C TYR A 134 19.46 7.49 27.43
N HIS A 135 20.23 7.80 28.48
CA HIS A 135 20.72 6.80 29.43
C HIS A 135 19.61 6.06 30.16
N TYR A 136 18.55 6.78 30.55
CA TYR A 136 17.37 6.17 31.15
C TYR A 136 16.68 5.23 30.16
N ALA A 137 16.35 5.72 28.95
CA ALA A 137 15.74 4.91 27.91
C ALA A 137 16.54 3.65 27.59
N ILE A 138 17.86 3.73 27.45
CA ILE A 138 18.73 2.57 27.18
C ILE A 138 18.74 1.59 28.35
N THR A 139 18.75 2.10 29.59
CA THR A 139 18.68 1.23 30.78
C THR A 139 17.36 0.48 30.85
N THR A 140 16.24 1.19 30.67
CA THR A 140 14.90 0.63 30.67
C THR A 140 14.68 -0.31 29.49
N LEU A 141 15.25 0.00 28.32
CA LEU A 141 15.19 -0.81 27.11
C LEU A 141 15.65 -2.25 27.35
N PHE A 142 16.79 -2.45 28.02
CA PHE A 142 17.32 -3.78 28.26
C PHE A 142 16.77 -4.42 29.55
N LYS A 143 16.28 -3.64 30.51
CA LYS A 143 15.78 -4.16 31.80
C LYS A 143 14.29 -4.49 31.83
N GLU A 144 13.47 -3.67 31.18
CA GLU A 144 12.02 -3.65 31.40
C GLU A 144 11.22 -3.85 30.10
N VAL A 145 11.75 -3.45 28.94
CA VAL A 145 11.06 -3.66 27.66
C VAL A 145 11.11 -5.14 27.27
N ASN A 146 9.99 -5.69 26.82
CA ASN A 146 9.93 -7.06 26.31
C ASN A 146 10.88 -7.23 25.12
N TYR A 147 11.75 -8.24 25.20
CA TYR A 147 12.71 -8.59 24.16
C TYR A 147 12.06 -8.74 22.77
N GLU A 148 10.89 -9.39 22.66
CA GLU A 148 10.19 -9.59 21.40
C GLU A 148 9.78 -8.26 20.75
N ASP A 149 9.39 -7.26 21.55
CA ASP A 149 9.05 -5.92 21.05
C ASP A 149 10.29 -5.17 20.56
N VAL A 150 11.44 -5.35 21.24
CA VAL A 150 12.73 -4.80 20.80
C VAL A 150 13.14 -5.39 19.46
N ILE A 151 13.11 -6.72 19.32
CA ILE A 151 13.47 -7.40 18.07
C ILE A 151 12.51 -7.02 16.96
N LYS A 152 11.21 -7.03 17.21
CA LYS A 152 10.18 -6.63 16.23
C LYS A 152 10.37 -5.20 15.75
N TYR A 153 10.69 -4.26 16.65
CA TYR A 153 11.05 -2.90 16.25
C TYR A 153 12.30 -2.91 15.36
N CYS A 154 13.34 -3.65 15.75
CA CYS A 154 14.58 -3.73 14.99
C CYS A 154 14.38 -4.28 13.58
N GLU A 155 13.56 -5.33 13.43
CA GLU A 155 13.22 -5.92 12.13
C GLU A 155 12.42 -4.94 11.25
N LEU A 156 11.35 -4.35 11.80
CA LEU A 156 10.47 -3.44 11.07
C LEU A 156 11.21 -2.18 10.61
N HIS A 157 12.13 -1.66 11.43
CA HIS A 157 12.92 -0.46 11.15
C HIS A 157 14.28 -0.76 10.51
N ARG A 158 14.59 -2.04 10.25
CA ARG A 158 15.85 -2.51 9.65
C ARG A 158 17.09 -2.01 10.42
N ILE A 159 17.02 -2.08 11.74
CA ILE A 159 18.11 -1.68 12.63
C ILE A 159 19.27 -2.67 12.46
N LYS A 160 20.49 -2.14 12.31
CA LYS A 160 21.69 -2.97 12.13
C LYS A 160 22.03 -3.71 13.42
N LYS A 161 22.43 -4.98 13.33
CA LYS A 161 22.96 -5.77 14.47
C LYS A 161 24.05 -5.01 15.24
N SER A 162 24.94 -4.32 14.52
CA SER A 162 26.02 -3.49 15.10
C SER A 162 25.51 -2.37 16.01
N ASN A 163 24.35 -1.79 15.71
CA ASN A 163 23.78 -0.71 16.51
C ASN A 163 23.24 -1.24 17.83
N ILE A 164 22.48 -2.35 17.77
CA ILE A 164 21.96 -3.00 18.99
C ILE A 164 23.12 -3.47 19.85
N LYS A 165 24.15 -4.08 19.25
CA LYS A 165 25.38 -4.50 19.93
C LYS A 165 26.03 -3.33 20.67
N LYS A 166 26.22 -2.18 20.01
CA LYS A 166 26.81 -0.99 20.63
C LYS A 166 25.98 -0.47 21.81
N LEU A 167 24.65 -0.44 21.68
CA LEU A 167 23.76 -0.05 22.80
C LEU A 167 23.87 -1.02 23.97
N TYR A 168 23.95 -2.32 23.68
CA TYR A 168 24.03 -3.36 24.70
C TYR A 168 25.38 -3.37 25.43
N GLU A 169 26.48 -3.22 24.69
CA GLU A 169 27.83 -3.01 25.25
C GLU A 169 27.88 -1.77 26.14
N PHE A 170 27.28 -0.67 25.69
CA PHE A 170 27.16 0.57 26.48
C PHE A 170 26.37 0.33 27.77
N TYR A 171 25.27 -0.43 27.69
CA TYR A 171 24.45 -0.79 28.84
C TYR A 171 25.22 -1.61 29.88
N LEU A 172 25.96 -2.64 29.44
CA LEU A 172 26.77 -3.49 30.32
C LEU A 172 27.89 -2.70 31.01
N THR A 173 28.63 -1.91 30.24
CA THR A 173 29.81 -1.18 30.72
C THR A 173 29.47 0.02 31.59
N THR A 174 28.51 0.86 31.17
CA THR A 174 28.21 2.13 31.85
C THR A 174 27.39 1.94 33.13
N PHE A 175 26.48 0.96 33.14
CA PHE A 175 25.59 0.70 34.27
C PHE A 175 25.98 -0.52 35.10
N ASN A 176 27.15 -1.11 34.83
CA ASN A 176 27.65 -2.34 35.48
C ASN A 176 26.57 -3.44 35.54
N ALA A 177 25.87 -3.63 34.42
CA ALA A 177 24.72 -4.52 34.35
C ALA A 177 25.14 -5.97 34.11
N LYS A 178 24.29 -6.92 34.53
CA LYS A 178 24.49 -8.34 34.24
C LYS A 178 24.13 -8.64 32.79
N ALA A 179 24.84 -9.60 32.20
CA ALA A 179 24.49 -10.16 30.91
C ALA A 179 23.09 -10.77 30.93
N ILE A 180 22.41 -10.69 29.79
CA ILE A 180 21.03 -11.11 29.54
C ILE A 180 21.12 -12.12 28.41
N ALA A 181 20.68 -13.35 28.65
CA ALA A 181 20.85 -14.48 27.74
C ALA A 181 20.28 -14.20 26.35
N GLU A 182 19.13 -13.52 26.30
CA GLU A 182 18.42 -13.16 25.08
C GLU A 182 19.23 -12.23 24.14
N TYR A 183 20.27 -11.56 24.64
CA TYR A 183 21.11 -10.65 23.85
C TYR A 183 22.51 -11.19 23.56
N GLU A 184 22.86 -12.40 24.01
CA GLU A 184 24.20 -12.99 23.82
C GLU A 184 24.56 -13.19 22.34
N TRP A 185 23.58 -13.48 21.49
CA TRP A 185 23.74 -13.62 20.03
C TRP A 185 24.32 -12.38 19.34
N LEU A 186 24.26 -11.19 19.99
CA LEU A 186 24.89 -9.97 19.48
C LEU A 186 26.41 -10.10 19.40
N PHE A 187 27.03 -10.98 20.19
CA PHE A 187 28.47 -11.20 20.25
C PHE A 187 28.95 -12.37 19.39
N GLU A 188 28.05 -13.22 18.93
CA GLU A 188 28.38 -14.32 18.02
C GLU A 188 28.85 -13.76 16.66
N GLU A 189 29.95 -14.33 16.15
CA GLU A 189 30.42 -14.11 14.79
C GLU A 189 29.36 -14.61 13.80
N LEU A 190 29.08 -13.80 12.77
CA LEU A 190 28.13 -14.14 11.69
C LEU A 190 28.73 -15.15 10.72
#